data_AF-A0A8T4V2U3-F1
#
_entry.id   AF-A0A8T4V2U3-F1
#
_cell.length_a   1.000
_cell.length_b   1.000
_cell.length_c   1.000
_cell.angle_alpha   90.00
_cell.angle_beta   90.00
_cell.angle_gamma   90.00
#
_symmetry.space_group_name_H-M   'P 1'
#
loop_
_entity.id
_entity.type
_entity.pdbx_description
1 polymer ?
#
loop_
_entity_poly.entity_id
_entity_poly.type
_entity_poly.pdbx_seq_one_letter_code
_entity_poly.pdbx_strand_id
1 'polypeptide(L)' 'MTTDIKVIEELKAIRADLGYIKEHMVDVDATLTEEDYIDLQKYRGEKKNKRLASHASVKRELGL' A
#
# COMPACT_ATOMS: atom_id res chain seq x y z
N MET A 1 -0.33 -28.81 -21.95
CA MET A 1 -1.47 -28.56 -21.04
C MET A 1 -1.09 -28.66 -19.57
N THR A 2 -0.32 -29.65 -19.11
CA THR A 2 0.12 -29.74 -17.69
C THR A 2 1.21 -28.73 -17.30
N THR A 3 2.08 -28.35 -18.23
CA THR A 3 3.16 -27.36 -17.99
C THR A 3 2.59 -25.96 -17.76
N ASP A 4 1.58 -25.56 -18.53
CA ASP A 4 0.96 -24.24 -18.44
C ASP A 4 0.26 -24.03 -17.09
N ILE A 5 -0.35 -25.09 -16.54
CA ILE A 5 -0.99 -25.07 -15.23
C ILE A 5 0.04 -24.85 -14.12
N LYS A 6 1.18 -25.56 -14.18
CA LYS A 6 2.28 -25.39 -13.20
C LYS A 6 2.86 -23.98 -13.24
N VAL A 7 3.07 -23.43 -14.44
CA VAL A 7 3.57 -22.05 -14.59
C VAL A 7 2.61 -21.03 -13.98
N ILE A 8 1.29 -21.22 -14.15
CA ILE A 8 0.28 -20.33 -13.57
C ILE A 8 0.28 -20.41 -12.03
N GLU A 9 0.45 -21.59 -11.46
CA GLU A 9 0.53 -21.77 -10.00
C GLU A 9 1.76 -21.11 -9.41
N GLU A 10 2.93 -21.29 -10.05
CA GLU A 10 4.17 -20.61 -9.62
C GLU A 10 4.05 -19.08 -9.73
N LEU A 11 3.44 -18.55 -10.79
CA LEU A 11 3.19 -17.12 -10.92
C LEU A 11 2.27 -16.57 -9.83
N LYS A 12 1.27 -17.35 -9.40
CA LYS A 12 0.39 -16.97 -8.27
C LYS A 12 1.17 -16.93 -6.95
N ALA A 13 2.03 -17.91 -6.70
CA ALA A 13 2.88 -17.97 -5.52
C ALA A 13 3.85 -16.77 -5.48
N ILE A 14 4.56 -16.52 -6.58
CA ILE A 14 5.46 -15.36 -6.71
C ILE A 14 4.71 -14.04 -6.46
N ARG A 15 3.48 -13.91 -6.97
CA ARG A 15 2.68 -12.70 -6.72
C ARG A 15 2.30 -12.53 -5.25
N ALA A 16 2.01 -13.62 -4.55
CA ALA A 16 1.72 -13.58 -3.11
C ALA A 16 2.97 -13.18 -2.32
N ASP A 17 4.13 -13.79 -2.63
CA ASP A 17 5.40 -13.48 -1.99
C ASP A 17 5.82 -12.03 -2.22
N LEU A 18 5.67 -11.52 -3.44
CA LEU A 18 5.91 -10.10 -3.75
C LEU A 18 4.97 -9.17 -2.97
N GLY A 19 3.73 -9.58 -2.73
CA GLY A 19 2.80 -8.83 -1.89
C GLY A 19 3.27 -8.77 -0.44
N TYR A 20 3.66 -9.92 0.11
CA TYR A 20 4.18 -10.05 1.46
C TYR A 20 5.45 -9.22 1.67
N ILE A 21 6.42 -9.34 0.75
CA ILE A 21 7.66 -8.56 0.79
C ILE A 21 7.34 -7.07 0.78
N LYS A 22 6.48 -6.59 -0.11
CA LYS A 22 6.12 -5.16 -0.18
C LYS A 22 5.44 -4.64 1.08
N GLU A 23 4.62 -5.46 1.74
CA GLU A 23 3.96 -5.09 3.00
C GLU A 23 4.95 -5.01 4.17
N HIS A 24 5.97 -5.86 4.17
CA HIS A 24 6.96 -5.99 5.24
C HIS A 24 8.29 -5.31 4.92
N MET A 25 8.43 -4.71 3.74
CA MET A 25 9.55 -3.84 3.42
C MET A 25 9.43 -2.60 4.29
N VAL A 26 10.13 -2.64 5.41
CA VAL A 26 10.45 -1.47 6.22
C VAL A 26 11.39 -0.62 5.37
N ASP A 27 11.00 0.60 5.08
CA ASP A 27 11.89 1.57 4.47
C ASP A 27 12.94 1.94 5.51
N VAL A 28 14.10 1.29 5.43
CA VAL A 28 15.19 1.38 6.42
C VAL A 28 15.77 2.80 6.48
N ASP A 29 15.59 3.57 5.39
CA ASP A 29 16.00 4.97 5.28
C ASP A 29 14.88 5.94 5.69
N ALA A 30 13.69 5.44 6.06
CA ALA A 30 12.61 6.28 6.54
C ALA A 30 12.99 6.86 7.91
N THR A 31 13.41 8.12 7.90
CA THR A 31 13.62 8.92 9.11
C THR A 31 12.27 9.40 9.63
N LEU A 32 11.41 8.48 10.05
CA LEU A 32 10.12 8.80 10.66
C LEU A 32 10.33 8.98 12.15
N THR A 33 9.84 10.11 12.68
CA THR A 33 9.64 10.23 14.12
C THR A 33 8.50 9.32 14.56
N GLU A 34 8.36 9.13 15.87
CA GLU A 34 7.23 8.37 16.42
C GLU A 34 5.88 9.00 16.03
N GLU A 35 5.80 10.33 16.00
CA GLU A 35 4.62 11.07 15.57
C GLU A 35 4.31 10.79 14.08
N ASP A 36 5.31 10.86 13.21
CA ASP A 36 5.15 10.56 11.78
C ASP A 36 4.65 9.13 11.55
N TYR A 37 5.13 8.17 12.34
CA TYR A 37 4.69 6.79 12.26
C TYR A 37 3.23 6.64 12.68
N ILE A 38 2.81 7.30 13.76
CA ILE A 38 1.42 7.31 14.24
C ILE A 38 0.49 7.88 13.17
N ASP A 39 0.87 9.01 12.57
CA ASP A 39 0.09 9.64 11.50
C ASP A 39 0.01 8.76 10.24
N LEU A 40 1.10 8.07 9.89
CA LEU A 40 1.11 7.10 8.81
C LEU A 40 0.14 5.93 9.06
N GLN A 41 0.09 5.40 10.28
CA GLN A 41 -0.85 4.34 10.63
C GLN A 41 -2.30 4.83 10.56
N LYS A 42 -2.56 6.05 11.04
CA LYS A 42 -3.89 6.68 10.93
C LYS A 42 -4.31 6.85 9.46
N TYR A 43 -3.43 7.38 8.61
CA TYR A 43 -3.65 7.49 7.17
C TYR A 43 -3.98 6.14 6.53
N ARG A 44 -3.20 5.09 6.83
CA ARG A 44 -3.43 3.72 6.32
C ARG A 44 -4.82 3.22 6.70
N GLY A 45 -5.25 3.46 7.95
CA GLY A 45 -6.59 3.14 8.42
C GLY A 45 -7.69 3.88 7.67
N GLU A 46 -7.56 5.20 7.50
CA GLU A 46 -8.54 6.02 6.75
C GLU A 46 -8.62 5.63 5.27
N LYS A 47 -7.48 5.31 4.67
CA LYS A 47 -7.40 4.80 3.29
C LYS A 47 -8.15 3.49 3.12
N LYS A 48 -7.91 2.52 4.01
CA LYS A 48 -8.60 1.22 4.01
C LYS A 48 -10.12 1.39 4.14
N ASN A 49 -10.55 2.36 4.95
CA ASN A 49 -11.96 2.66 5.18
C ASN A 49 -12.57 3.62 4.14
N LYS A 50 -11.84 3.98 3.07
CA LYS A 50 -12.29 4.92 2.02
C LYS A 50 -12.75 6.28 2.55
N ARG A 51 -12.11 6.77 3.62
CA ARG A 51 -12.45 8.05 4.27
C ARG A 51 -11.59 9.23 3.80
N LEU A 52 -10.64 8.99 2.89
CA LEU A 52 -9.76 10.02 2.36
C LEU A 52 -10.52 10.94 1.40
N ALA A 53 -10.25 12.25 1.50
CA ALA A 53 -10.70 13.22 0.52
C ALA A 53 -9.92 13.06 -0.80
N SER A 54 -10.59 13.33 -1.92
CA SER A 54 -9.93 13.36 -3.21
C SER A 54 -9.08 14.61 -3.35
N HIS A 55 -7.97 14.53 -4.09
CA HIS A 55 -7.14 15.70 -4.35
C HIS A 55 -7.93 16.85 -5.01
N ALA A 56 -8.86 16.54 -5.91
CA ALA A 56 -9.72 17.52 -6.56
C ALA A 56 -10.68 18.22 -5.58
N SER A 57 -11.26 17.47 -4.63
CA SER A 57 -12.15 18.07 -3.62
C SER A 57 -11.38 19.00 -2.68
N VAL A 58 -10.20 18.58 -2.23
CA VAL A 58 -9.34 19.40 -1.36
C VAL A 58 -8.91 20.70 -2.06
N LYS A 59 -8.46 20.62 -3.31
CA LYS A 59 -8.10 21.82 -4.09
C LYS A 59 -9.25 22.83 -4.18
N ARG A 60 -10.44 22.34 -4.54
CA ARG A 60 -11.65 23.14 -4.60
C ARG A 60 -11.99 23.82 -3.28
N GLU A 61 -11.85 23.11 -2.15
CA GLU A 61 -12.10 23.66 -0.81
C GLU A 61 -11.06 24.72 -0.40
N LEU A 62 -9.83 24.59 -0.88
CA LEU A 62 -8.74 25.56 -0.66
C LEU A 62 -8.72 26.72 -1.65
N GLY A 63 -9.60 26.73 -2.66
CA GLY A 63 -9.61 27.74 -3.72
C GLY A 63 -8.44 27.65 -4.70
N LEU A 64 -7.85 26.45 -4.85
CA LEU A 64 -6.72 26.12 -5.74
C LEU A 64 -7.14 25.36 -7.01
#